data_AF-A0A914IFR9-F1
#
_entry.id   AF-A0A914IFR9-F1
#
_cell.length_a   1.000
_cell.length_b   1.000
_cell.length_c   1.000
_cell.angle_alpha   90.00
_cell.angle_beta   90.00
_cell.angle_gamma   90.00
#
_symmetry.space_group_name_H-M   'P 1'
#
loop_
_entity.id
_entity.type
_entity.pdbx_description
1 polymer ?
#
loop_
_entity_poly.entity_id
_entity_poly.type
_entity_poly.pdbx_seq_one_letter_code
_entity_poly.pdbx_strand_id
1 'polypeptide(L)'
;REAVYLGTLEEEDRLIPLIKRIAKTDINRYVTPKNPNEILPEMVDELSRTSFPPCMRQIHSRLRMDHHIRHFARRQYGLFLKDAGMSLESSLNFFRSEFTKKIDADKFNKEYAYNIRHYYGKEGSHREGRAYNCAHIILNNAPAAQDCH
;
A
#
# COMPACT_ATOMS: atom_id res chain seq x y z
N ARG A 1 -6.84 -45.68 25.23
CA ARG A 1 -7.82 -44.60 24.94
C ARG A 1 -7.47 -43.29 25.66
N GLU A 2 -6.69 -43.29 26.74
CA GLU A 2 -6.27 -42.06 27.45
C GLU A 2 -5.14 -41.27 26.75
N ALA A 3 -4.20 -41.93 26.05
CA ALA A 3 -3.07 -41.25 25.41
C ALA A 3 -3.46 -40.28 24.28
N VAL A 4 -4.57 -40.54 23.58
CA VAL A 4 -5.08 -39.66 22.52
C VAL A 4 -5.66 -38.36 23.11
N TYR A 5 -6.26 -38.45 24.30
CA TYR A 5 -6.85 -37.30 25.00
C TYR A 5 -5.79 -36.37 25.58
N LEU A 6 -4.66 -36.92 26.05
CA LEU A 6 -3.50 -36.13 26.50
C LEU A 6 -2.84 -35.35 25.34
N GLY A 7 -2.69 -35.97 24.16
CA GLY A 7 -2.15 -35.29 22.98
C GLY A 7 -3.03 -34.14 22.50
N THR A 8 -4.36 -34.28 22.57
CA THR A 8 -5.30 -33.20 22.23
C THR A 8 -5.26 -32.04 23.23
N LEU A 9 -5.07 -32.32 24.52
CA LEU A 9 -4.95 -31.30 25.55
C LEU A 9 -3.64 -30.51 25.41
N GLU A 10 -2.53 -31.19 25.10
CA GLU A 10 -1.24 -30.53 24.83
C GLU A 10 -1.27 -29.65 23.57
N GLU A 11 -2.01 -30.06 22.54
CA GLU A 11 -2.23 -29.24 21.34
C GLU A 11 -3.10 -28.02 21.63
N GLU A 12 -4.16 -28.16 22.42
CA GLU A 12 -5.02 -27.04 22.85
C GLU A 12 -4.21 -25.99 23.64
N ASP A 13 -3.35 -26.41 24.56
CA ASP A 13 -2.51 -25.50 25.34
C ASP A 13 -1.48 -24.74 24.49
N ARG A 14 -1.06 -25.30 23.35
CA ARG A 14 -0.17 -24.63 22.38
C ARG A 14 -0.91 -23.70 21.43
N LEU A 15 -2.09 -24.11 20.96
CA LEU A 15 -2.84 -23.40 19.93
C LEU A 15 -3.69 -22.26 20.48
N ILE A 16 -4.30 -22.44 21.66
CA ILE A 16 -5.17 -21.44 22.28
C ILE A 16 -4.44 -20.11 22.57
N PRO A 17 -3.21 -20.08 23.11
CA PRO A 17 -2.49 -18.83 23.32
C PRO A 17 -2.13 -18.10 22.02
N LEU A 18 -1.95 -18.85 20.93
CA LEU A 18 -1.65 -18.31 19.60
C LEU A 18 -2.90 -17.68 18.99
N ILE A 19 -4.02 -18.39 19.04
CA ILE A 19 -5.34 -17.91 18.58
C ILE A 19 -5.78 -16.68 19.39
N LYS A 20 -5.59 -16.68 20.72
CA LYS A 20 -5.86 -15.52 21.58
C LYS A 20 -4.98 -14.31 21.23
N ARG A 21 -3.73 -14.52 20.79
CA ARG A 21 -2.83 -13.46 20.33
C ARG A 21 -3.27 -12.87 18.99
N ILE A 22 -3.70 -13.73 18.06
CA ILE A 22 -4.26 -13.31 16.76
C ILE A 22 -5.55 -12.52 16.97
N ALA A 23 -6.45 -13.00 17.84
CA ALA A 23 -7.70 -12.32 18.18
C ALA A 23 -7.49 -11.00 18.97
N LYS A 24 -6.39 -10.87 19.73
CA LYS A 24 -6.02 -9.62 20.43
C LYS A 24 -5.24 -8.63 19.56
N THR A 25 -4.80 -9.04 18.38
CA THR A 25 -4.21 -8.11 17.42
C THR A 25 -5.37 -7.34 16.80
N ASP A 26 -5.70 -6.19 17.39
CA ASP A 26 -6.63 -5.23 16.82
C ASP A 26 -6.10 -4.79 15.45
N ILE A 27 -6.66 -5.38 14.39
CA ILE A 27 -6.55 -4.92 13.00
C ILE A 27 -7.23 -3.55 12.79
N ASN A 28 -7.85 -2.98 13.83
CA ASN A 28 -8.65 -1.75 13.80
C ASN A 28 -8.15 -0.69 14.79
N ARG A 29 -6.85 -0.40 14.83
CA ARG A 29 -6.35 0.78 15.55
C ARG A 29 -5.85 1.83 14.57
N TYR A 30 -6.79 2.54 13.95
CA TYR A 30 -6.50 3.71 13.13
C TYR A 30 -7.06 4.98 13.75
N VAL A 31 -6.24 6.04 13.71
CA VAL A 31 -6.59 7.43 14.05
C VAL A 31 -7.71 7.89 13.11
N THR A 32 -8.81 8.38 13.67
CA THR A 32 -10.00 8.79 12.91
C THR A 32 -9.78 10.14 12.20
N PRO A 33 -9.82 10.19 10.86
CA PRO A 33 -9.78 11.45 10.11
C PRO A 33 -11.13 12.19 10.18
N LYS A 34 -11.10 13.51 9.91
CA LYS A 34 -12.30 14.39 9.92
C LYS A 34 -13.41 13.95 8.93
N ASN A 35 -13.05 13.14 7.93
CA ASN A 35 -13.93 12.25 7.15
C ASN A 35 -13.35 10.83 7.29
N PRO A 36 -14.13 9.79 7.67
CA PRO A 36 -13.58 8.50 8.07
C PRO A 36 -12.75 7.74 6.99
N ASN A 37 -12.81 8.13 5.71
CA ASN A 37 -12.29 7.33 4.59
C ASN A 37 -11.37 8.07 3.60
N GLU A 38 -10.90 9.30 3.86
CA GLU A 38 -10.05 10.01 2.89
C GLU A 38 -8.65 10.31 3.43
N ILE A 39 -7.62 9.84 2.71
CA ILE A 39 -6.21 10.16 2.98
C ILE A 39 -5.79 11.35 2.13
N LEU A 40 -5.32 12.39 2.80
CA LEU A 40 -4.78 13.58 2.13
C LEU A 40 -3.27 13.43 1.87
N PRO A 41 -2.71 14.12 0.84
CA PRO A 41 -1.29 14.05 0.50
C PRO A 41 -0.34 14.39 1.66
N GLU A 42 -0.75 15.30 2.55
CA GLU A 42 0.07 15.78 3.67
C GLU A 42 0.20 14.73 4.77
N MET A 43 -0.77 13.82 4.89
CA MET A 43 -0.79 12.76 5.89
C MET A 43 0.15 11.59 5.54
N VAL A 44 0.51 11.46 4.26
CA VAL A 44 1.21 10.27 3.74
C VAL A 44 2.58 10.06 4.40
N ASP A 45 3.31 11.13 4.69
CA ASP A 45 4.66 11.02 5.29
C ASP A 45 4.61 10.46 6.72
N GLU A 46 3.61 10.86 7.50
CA GLU A 46 3.40 10.36 8.85
C GLU A 46 2.88 8.92 8.83
N LEU A 47 1.89 8.64 7.97
CA LEU A 47 1.32 7.30 7.80
C LEU A 47 2.37 6.30 7.31
N SER A 48 3.32 6.75 6.48
CA SER A 48 4.44 5.92 6.03
C SER A 48 5.31 5.41 7.16
N ARG A 49 5.49 6.20 8.22
CA ARG A 49 6.32 5.84 9.39
C ARG A 49 5.56 4.97 10.38
N THR A 50 4.28 5.27 10.58
CA THR A 50 3.48 4.69 11.67
C THR A 50 2.65 3.48 11.24
N SER A 51 2.18 3.47 9.99
CA SER A 51 1.08 2.60 9.56
C SER A 51 1.40 1.75 8.32
N PHE A 52 2.31 2.20 7.45
CA PHE A 52 2.58 1.48 6.21
C PHE A 52 3.36 0.19 6.45
N PRO A 53 3.01 -0.90 5.75
CA PRO A 53 3.81 -2.12 5.76
C PRO A 53 5.20 -1.86 5.14
N PRO A 54 6.20 -2.70 5.43
CA PRO A 54 7.57 -2.51 4.95
C PRO A 54 7.69 -2.26 3.44
N CYS A 55 6.93 -2.98 2.62
CA CYS A 55 6.94 -2.82 1.16
C CYS A 55 6.53 -1.40 0.72
N MET A 56 5.45 -0.85 1.27
CA MET A 56 4.98 0.49 0.92
C MET A 56 5.86 1.59 1.52
N ARG A 57 6.39 1.36 2.73
CA ARG A 57 7.34 2.27 3.38
C ARG A 57 8.65 2.38 2.59
N GLN A 58 9.15 1.28 2.03
CA GLN A 58 10.33 1.27 1.17
C GLN A 58 10.10 2.11 -0.10
N ILE A 59 8.98 1.89 -0.80
CA ILE A 59 8.62 2.69 -1.99
C ILE A 59 8.50 4.16 -1.62
N HIS A 60 7.82 4.49 -0.52
CA HIS A 60 7.66 5.87 -0.08
C HIS A 60 9.00 6.54 0.24
N SER A 61 9.87 5.85 0.98
CA SER A 61 11.22 6.36 1.26
C SER A 61 11.98 6.64 -0.03
N ARG A 62 11.93 5.71 -0.99
CA ARG A 62 12.60 5.89 -2.28
C ARG A 62 11.99 7.04 -3.09
N LEU A 63 10.67 7.18 -3.08
CA LEU A 63 9.95 8.27 -3.72
C LEU A 63 10.41 9.63 -3.18
N ARG A 64 10.52 9.79 -1.86
CA ARG A 64 10.97 11.05 -1.25
C ARG A 64 12.46 11.33 -1.44
N MET A 65 13.29 10.29 -1.58
CA MET A 65 14.74 10.44 -1.84
C MET A 65 15.04 10.75 -3.31
N ASP A 66 14.39 10.03 -4.22
CA ASP A 66 14.70 10.09 -5.64
C ASP A 66 13.81 11.06 -6.40
N HIS A 67 12.71 11.51 -5.79
CA HIS A 67 11.64 12.29 -6.45
C HIS A 67 11.06 11.60 -7.70
N HIS A 68 11.26 10.30 -7.81
CA HIS A 68 10.75 9.45 -8.89
C HIS A 68 10.83 7.99 -8.46
N ILE A 69 9.93 7.18 -9.00
CA ILE A 69 9.95 5.72 -8.81
C ILE A 69 9.57 5.03 -10.13
N ARG A 70 10.06 3.80 -10.31
CA ARG A 70 9.90 3.02 -11.55
C ARG A 70 8.50 2.43 -11.71
N HIS A 71 8.22 1.87 -12.90
CA HIS A 71 6.87 1.50 -13.33
C HIS A 71 6.11 0.61 -12.33
N PHE A 72 6.71 -0.50 -11.89
CA PHE A 72 6.05 -1.42 -10.96
C PHE A 72 5.81 -0.79 -9.58
N ALA A 73 6.79 -0.06 -9.04
CA ALA A 73 6.64 0.69 -7.81
C ALA A 73 5.53 1.75 -7.89
N ARG A 74 5.43 2.51 -9.01
CA ARG A 74 4.32 3.45 -9.23
C ARG A 74 2.97 2.75 -9.18
N ARG A 75 2.85 1.60 -9.84
CA ARG A 75 1.60 0.85 -9.90
C ARG A 75 1.22 0.27 -8.55
N GLN A 76 2.16 -0.39 -7.85
CA GLN A 76 1.95 -0.96 -6.53
C GLN A 76 1.55 0.11 -5.51
N TYR A 77 2.30 1.21 -5.45
CA TYR A 77 2.09 2.28 -4.48
C TYR A 77 0.87 3.14 -4.81
N GLY A 78 0.64 3.47 -6.07
CA GLY A 78 -0.53 4.24 -6.51
C GLY A 78 -1.85 3.52 -6.23
N LEU A 79 -1.91 2.21 -6.47
CA LEU A 79 -3.10 1.40 -6.14
C LEU A 79 -3.29 1.25 -4.64
N PHE A 80 -2.20 1.13 -3.87
CA PHE A 80 -2.26 1.12 -2.42
C PHE A 80 -2.82 2.42 -1.84
N LEU A 81 -2.33 3.59 -2.30
CA LEU A 81 -2.83 4.89 -1.83
C LEU A 81 -4.30 5.09 -2.20
N LYS A 82 -4.72 4.63 -3.40
CA LYS A 82 -6.13 4.64 -3.80
C LYS A 82 -7.00 3.86 -2.81
N ASP A 83 -6.68 2.59 -2.59
CA ASP A 83 -7.48 1.71 -1.72
C ASP A 83 -7.40 2.13 -0.25
N ALA A 84 -6.33 2.82 0.15
CA ALA A 84 -6.21 3.46 1.45
C ALA A 84 -7.12 4.70 1.60
N GLY A 85 -7.77 5.16 0.52
CA GLY A 85 -8.77 6.22 0.55
C GLY A 85 -8.31 7.54 -0.05
N MET A 86 -7.16 7.61 -0.72
CA MET A 86 -6.77 8.85 -1.41
C MET A 86 -7.67 9.08 -2.63
N SER A 87 -8.18 10.30 -2.80
CA SER A 87 -8.96 10.67 -3.98
C SER A 87 -8.09 10.82 -5.23
N LEU A 88 -8.71 10.74 -6.42
CA LEU A 88 -8.00 10.92 -7.69
C LEU A 88 -7.26 12.26 -7.77
N GLU A 89 -7.93 13.35 -7.36
CA GLU A 89 -7.34 14.69 -7.35
C GLU A 89 -6.14 14.75 -6.40
N SER A 90 -6.29 14.22 -5.18
CA SER A 90 -5.21 14.12 -4.21
C SER A 90 -4.04 13.27 -4.72
N SER A 91 -4.30 12.14 -5.38
CA SER A 91 -3.27 11.31 -6.01
C SER A 91 -2.53 12.05 -7.13
N LEU A 92 -3.25 12.75 -8.01
CA LEU A 92 -2.63 13.55 -9.06
C LEU A 92 -1.75 14.64 -8.46
N ASN A 93 -2.25 15.37 -7.46
CA ASN A 93 -1.50 16.42 -6.77
C ASN A 93 -0.27 15.86 -6.04
N PHE A 94 -0.42 14.73 -5.34
CA PHE A 94 0.66 14.06 -4.62
C PHE A 94 1.79 13.65 -5.59
N PHE A 95 1.48 12.88 -6.63
CA PHE A 95 2.52 12.43 -7.56
C PHE A 95 3.07 13.59 -8.42
N ARG A 96 2.24 14.56 -8.80
CA ARG A 96 2.69 15.74 -9.54
C ARG A 96 3.69 16.53 -8.71
N SER A 97 3.33 16.92 -7.49
CA SER A 97 4.18 17.72 -6.61
C SER A 97 5.53 17.07 -6.33
N GLU A 98 5.57 15.74 -6.23
CA GLU A 98 6.80 15.01 -5.99
C GLU A 98 7.64 14.85 -7.26
N PHE A 99 7.04 14.37 -8.37
CA PHE A 99 7.78 14.15 -9.60
C PHE A 99 8.29 15.45 -10.23
N THR A 100 7.56 16.55 -10.06
CA THR A 100 7.97 17.84 -10.63
C THR A 100 9.22 18.45 -10.00
N LYS A 101 9.74 17.83 -8.93
CA LYS A 101 11.08 18.17 -8.40
C LYS A 101 12.21 17.72 -9.33
N LYS A 102 11.95 16.78 -10.26
CA LYS A 102 12.93 16.27 -11.24
C LYS A 102 12.49 16.38 -12.70
N ILE A 103 11.19 16.47 -12.98
CA ILE A 103 10.65 16.54 -14.35
C ILE A 103 9.70 17.72 -14.51
N ASP A 104 9.44 18.16 -15.73
CA ASP A 104 8.48 19.24 -15.96
C ASP A 104 7.03 18.78 -15.74
N ALA A 105 6.16 19.73 -15.37
CA ALA A 105 4.74 19.46 -15.17
C ALA A 105 4.04 18.93 -16.44
N ASP A 106 4.46 19.40 -17.62
CA ASP A 106 3.91 18.92 -18.89
C ASP A 106 4.31 17.46 -19.17
N LYS A 107 5.55 17.11 -18.83
CA LYS A 107 6.03 15.72 -18.90
C LYS A 107 5.25 14.84 -17.93
N PHE A 108 4.98 15.32 -16.72
CA PHE A 108 4.11 14.61 -15.77
C PHE A 108 2.73 14.31 -16.36
N ASN A 109 2.08 15.33 -16.92
CA ASN A 109 0.74 15.21 -17.50
C ASN A 109 0.71 14.22 -18.67
N LYS A 110 1.74 14.22 -19.52
CA LYS A 110 1.84 13.36 -20.69
C LYS A 110 2.13 11.90 -20.34
N GLU A 111 3.04 11.66 -19.38
CA GLU A 111 3.56 10.31 -19.13
C GLU A 111 2.88 9.58 -17.94
N TYR A 112 2.33 10.31 -16.97
CA TYR A 112 1.91 9.73 -15.69
C TYR A 112 0.44 9.96 -15.35
N ALA A 113 -0.12 11.13 -15.67
CA ALA A 113 -1.50 11.46 -15.29
C ALA A 113 -2.54 10.47 -15.83
N TYR A 114 -2.35 9.98 -17.06
CA TYR A 114 -3.20 8.93 -17.66
C TYR A 114 -3.21 7.65 -16.82
N ASN A 115 -2.03 7.16 -16.41
CA ASN A 115 -1.90 5.94 -15.61
C ASN A 115 -2.57 6.08 -14.24
N ILE A 116 -2.44 7.26 -13.62
CA ILE A 116 -3.11 7.55 -12.35
C ILE A 116 -4.63 7.51 -12.55
N ARG A 117 -5.18 8.19 -13.56
CA ARG A 117 -6.63 8.15 -13.85
C ARG A 117 -7.13 6.73 -14.13
N HIS A 118 -6.32 5.90 -14.77
CA HIS A 118 -6.63 4.48 -15.00
C HIS A 118 -6.78 3.68 -13.68
N TYR A 119 -6.01 3.99 -12.62
CA TYR A 119 -6.17 3.31 -11.31
C TYR A 119 -7.58 3.49 -10.74
N TYR A 120 -8.19 4.66 -10.99
CA TYR A 120 -9.52 5.04 -10.54
C TYR A 120 -10.63 4.69 -11.55
N GLY A 121 -10.33 3.89 -12.58
CA GLY A 121 -11.32 3.52 -13.60
C GLY A 121 -11.83 4.70 -14.43
N LYS A 122 -11.09 5.81 -14.51
CA LYS A 122 -11.45 6.99 -15.31
C LYS A 122 -10.88 6.96 -16.73
N GLU A 123 -10.22 5.87 -17.10
CA GLU A 123 -9.61 5.66 -18.42
C GLU A 123 -9.78 4.20 -18.87
N GLY A 124 -9.71 3.97 -20.19
CA GLY A 124 -9.69 2.63 -20.78
C GLY A 124 -10.96 1.81 -20.50
N SER A 125 -10.80 0.60 -19.94
CA SER A 125 -11.92 -0.34 -19.68
C SER A 125 -12.87 0.07 -18.56
N HIS A 126 -12.66 1.24 -17.93
CA HIS A 126 -13.44 1.76 -16.80
C HIS A 126 -13.52 0.81 -15.59
N ARG A 127 -12.54 -0.08 -15.46
CA ARG A 127 -12.39 -0.96 -14.30
C ARG A 127 -11.44 -0.31 -13.29
N GLU A 128 -11.92 -0.15 -12.07
CA GLU A 128 -11.10 0.28 -10.97
C GLU A 128 -10.01 -0.75 -10.65
N GLY A 129 -8.76 -0.29 -10.58
CA GLY A 129 -7.65 -1.11 -10.11
C GLY A 129 -7.80 -1.42 -8.62
N ARG A 130 -7.24 -2.53 -8.16
CA ARG A 130 -7.18 -2.87 -6.72
C ARG A 130 -5.73 -2.96 -6.28
N ALA A 131 -5.46 -2.61 -5.03
CA ALA A 131 -4.17 -2.82 -4.41
C ALA A 131 -3.78 -4.30 -4.48
N TYR A 132 -2.48 -4.53 -4.67
CA TYR A 132 -1.96 -5.90 -4.69
C TYR A 132 -2.00 -6.50 -3.30
N ASN A 133 -2.42 -7.76 -3.22
CA ASN A 133 -2.25 -8.54 -2.01
C ASN A 133 -0.78 -8.97 -1.86
N CYS A 134 -0.42 -9.42 -0.65
CA CYS A 134 0.95 -9.82 -0.34
C CYS A 134 1.46 -10.95 -1.26
N ALA A 135 0.61 -11.95 -1.56
CA ALA A 135 0.99 -13.05 -2.44
C ALA A 135 1.36 -12.55 -3.85
N HIS A 136 0.60 -11.59 -4.39
CA HIS A 136 0.90 -10.99 -5.69
C HIS A 136 2.24 -10.26 -5.67
N ILE A 137 2.53 -9.46 -4.62
CA ILE A 137 3.79 -8.73 -4.48
C ILE A 137 4.99 -9.70 -4.35
N ILE A 138 4.84 -10.76 -3.56
CA ILE A 138 5.92 -11.72 -3.28
C ILE A 138 6.22 -12.61 -4.49
N LEU A 139 5.19 -13.05 -5.22
CA LEU A 139 5.32 -14.08 -6.25
C LEU A 139 5.50 -13.52 -7.66
N ASN A 140 5.19 -12.24 -7.90
CA ASN A 140 5.25 -11.64 -9.24
C ASN A 140 6.19 -10.43 -9.29
N ASN A 141 6.86 -10.25 -10.42
CA ASN A 141 7.72 -9.09 -10.72
C ASN A 141 8.80 -8.87 -9.65
N ALA A 142 9.69 -9.84 -9.43
CA ALA A 142 10.82 -9.66 -8.51
C ALA A 142 11.62 -8.38 -8.84
N PRO A 143 11.97 -7.55 -7.84
CA PRO A 143 12.63 -6.27 -8.08
C PRO A 143 14.07 -6.44 -8.60
N ALA A 144 14.44 -5.65 -9.60
CA ALA A 144 15.83 -5.50 -10.03
C ALA A 144 16.60 -4.54 -9.10
N ALA A 145 17.91 -4.41 -9.30
CA ALA A 145 18.78 -3.63 -8.40
C ALA A 145 18.39 -2.15 -8.19
N GLN A 146 17.66 -1.55 -9.14
CA GLN A 146 17.20 -0.16 -9.07
C GLN A 146 15.70 -0.03 -8.77
N ASP A 147 15.01 -1.16 -8.58
CA ASP A 147 13.59 -1.17 -8.25
C ASP A 147 13.41 -1.10 -6.72
N CYS A 148 12.21 -0.72 -6.29
CA CYS A 148 11.91 -0.52 -4.87
C CYS A 148 10.57 -1.12 -4.43
N HIS A 149 9.92 -1.91 -5.30
CA HIS A 149 8.62 -2.53 -5.06
C HIS A 149 8.69 -3.90 -4.41
#